data_AF-A0A9E3WGG7-F1
#
_entry.id   AF-A0A9E3WGG7-F1
#
_cell.length_a   1.000
_cell.length_b   1.000
_cell.length_c   1.000
_cell.angle_alpha   90.00
_cell.angle_beta   90.00
_cell.angle_gamma   90.00
#
_symmetry.space_group_name_H-M   'P 1'
#
loop_
_entity.id
_entity.type
_entity.pdbx_description
1 polymer ?
#
loop_
_entity_poly.entity_id
_entity_poly.type
_entity_poly.pdbx_seq_one_letter_code
_entity_poly.pdbx_strand_id
1 'polypeptide(L)'
;MRTRSREKAAKAVLATLVVMALATASLAAPGHAKVAPDLASVRGGDVRVIVTYGAKVKESDLPDLMGHGSKVHRKLAGIHAVSAWMSSREIARLASDPRVLAISPDRQVVSSMDIAVPSIGADRITRVLNYTGRGVTVALVDSGIAASDAIERARILTSVDFTSSTPRDTDAFGHGTHVAGIIGGSGTNGAVGGVAPGVTFVSLKVLDGQGTGYVSNVIEAIDWAIAQRARYGIRVLNLSLGHAPMESYRTDPLARAVERAWAAGLVVVVSASAAFSRAAVSREASSRCHRFQGSSLWRARSASKRT
;
A
#
# COMPACT_ATOMS: atom_id res chain seq x y z
N MET A 1 -52.51 61.77 28.40
CA MET A 1 -53.48 61.86 27.29
C MET A 1 -53.45 60.52 26.55
N ARG A 2 -54.57 59.76 26.59
CA ARG A 2 -55.05 58.63 25.74
C ARG A 2 -54.02 58.00 24.77
N THR A 3 -53.77 56.69 24.69
CA THR A 3 -54.68 55.52 24.68
C THR A 3 -53.97 54.20 25.05
N ARG A 4 -54.68 53.34 25.77
CA ARG A 4 -54.46 51.89 25.89
C ARG A 4 -54.82 51.17 24.58
N SER A 5 -54.28 49.94 24.44
CA SER A 5 -54.94 48.75 23.86
C SER A 5 -54.77 48.50 22.35
N ARG A 6 -53.92 47.52 22.02
CA ARG A 6 -54.29 46.24 21.36
C ARG A 6 -53.06 45.33 21.36
N GLU A 7 -53.03 44.33 22.23
CA GLU A 7 -53.40 42.93 21.93
C GLU A 7 -52.27 42.15 21.25
N LYS A 8 -51.51 41.34 22.00
CA LYS A 8 -51.78 39.90 22.31
C LYS A 8 -51.14 38.97 21.28
N ALA A 9 -49.95 38.47 21.62
CA ALA A 9 -49.33 37.18 21.31
C ALA A 9 -47.80 37.44 21.31
N ALA A 10 -46.96 36.89 22.17
CA ALA A 10 -47.00 35.56 22.74
C ALA A 10 -46.54 35.60 24.21
N LYS A 11 -47.41 35.06 25.08
CA LYS A 11 -47.07 34.54 26.41
C LYS A 11 -46.06 33.40 26.24
N ALA A 12 -44.94 33.45 26.95
CA ALA A 12 -44.71 32.68 28.18
C ALA A 12 -44.49 31.18 27.98
N VAL A 13 -43.24 30.74 28.14
CA VAL A 13 -42.81 29.54 28.89
C VAL A 13 -41.39 29.85 29.39
N LEU A 14 -41.22 30.64 30.46
CA LEU A 14 -40.88 30.20 31.82
C LEU A 14 -40.13 28.85 31.93
N ALA A 15 -38.84 28.97 32.27
CA ALA A 15 -38.01 28.15 33.18
C ALA A 15 -38.28 26.63 33.30
N THR A 16 -37.21 25.82 33.26
CA THR A 16 -36.66 25.09 34.43
C THR A 16 -35.34 24.38 34.06
N LEU A 17 -34.37 24.42 34.97
CA LEU A 17 -33.10 23.69 35.00
C LEU A 17 -33.21 22.22 34.57
N VAL A 18 -32.25 21.73 33.77
CA VAL A 18 -31.57 20.44 33.99
C VAL A 18 -30.14 20.53 33.44
N VAL A 19 -29.15 20.41 34.34
CA VAL A 19 -27.79 19.97 34.01
C VAL A 19 -27.90 18.58 33.40
N MET A 20 -27.66 18.43 32.10
CA MET A 20 -27.52 17.13 31.46
C MET A 20 -26.17 17.08 30.78
N ALA A 21 -25.22 16.48 31.50
CA ALA A 21 -24.03 15.90 30.93
C ALA A 21 -24.46 14.93 29.81
N LEU A 22 -24.32 15.32 28.55
CA LEU A 22 -24.26 14.35 27.47
C LEU A 22 -22.81 13.83 27.39
N ALA A 23 -22.52 12.94 28.33
CA ALA A 23 -21.60 11.86 28.06
C ALA A 23 -22.18 11.04 26.90
N THR A 24 -21.78 11.32 25.67
CA THR A 24 -21.75 10.27 24.66
C THR A 24 -20.51 9.42 24.94
N ALA A 25 -20.57 8.68 26.04
CA ALA A 25 -19.83 7.44 26.13
C ALA A 25 -20.37 6.58 24.99
N SER A 26 -19.58 6.44 23.92
CA SER A 26 -19.79 5.36 22.98
C SER A 26 -19.81 4.09 23.82
N LEU A 27 -20.97 3.44 23.95
CA LEU A 27 -21.05 2.07 24.43
C LEU A 27 -20.39 1.17 23.38
N ALA A 28 -19.07 1.24 23.29
CA ALA A 28 -18.31 0.06 22.98
C ALA A 28 -18.51 -0.85 24.19
N ALA A 29 -19.15 -2.01 23.99
CA ALA A 29 -19.03 -3.11 24.94
C ALA A 29 -17.55 -3.22 25.33
N PRO A 30 -17.20 -3.48 26.60
CA PRO A 30 -15.80 -3.56 27.00
C PRO A 30 -15.18 -4.74 26.27
N GLY A 31 -14.58 -4.48 25.11
CA GLY A 31 -13.68 -5.39 24.46
C GLY A 31 -12.56 -5.61 25.46
N HIS A 32 -12.28 -6.85 25.81
CA HIS A 32 -11.09 -7.14 26.60
C HIS A 32 -9.89 -6.50 25.89
N ALA A 33 -9.11 -5.67 26.57
CA ALA A 33 -7.98 -4.93 25.96
C ALA A 33 -6.97 -5.83 25.24
N LYS A 34 -7.00 -7.14 25.52
CA LYS A 34 -6.15 -8.16 24.91
C LYS A 34 -6.75 -8.78 23.63
N VAL A 35 -8.04 -8.62 23.35
CA VAL A 35 -8.74 -9.24 22.22
C VAL A 35 -8.82 -8.25 21.06
N ALA A 36 -8.38 -8.69 19.88
CA ALA A 36 -8.45 -7.88 18.67
C ALA A 36 -9.92 -7.48 18.34
N PRO A 37 -10.18 -6.24 17.88
CA PRO A 37 -11.55 -5.75 17.68
C PRO A 37 -12.42 -6.58 16.74
N ASP A 38 -11.81 -7.20 15.74
CA ASP A 38 -12.47 -8.04 14.73
C ASP A 38 -12.93 -9.42 15.27
N LEU A 39 -12.45 -9.84 16.45
CA LEU A 39 -12.99 -11.01 17.16
C LEU A 39 -14.28 -10.69 17.92
N ALA A 40 -14.54 -9.43 18.26
CA ALA A 40 -15.75 -9.04 18.97
C ALA A 40 -17.03 -9.23 18.12
N SER A 41 -16.89 -9.23 16.80
CA SER A 41 -17.99 -9.46 15.85
C SER A 41 -18.31 -10.92 15.57
N VAL A 42 -17.48 -11.87 16.01
CA VAL A 42 -17.71 -13.30 15.75
C VAL A 42 -18.86 -13.81 16.62
N ARG A 43 -19.94 -14.28 15.99
CA ARG A 43 -21.11 -14.87 16.65
C ARG A 43 -21.13 -16.38 16.42
N GLY A 44 -20.71 -17.14 17.43
CA GLY A 44 -20.82 -18.61 17.46
C GLY A 44 -19.75 -19.36 16.65
N GLY A 45 -19.57 -20.64 16.96
CA GLY A 45 -18.56 -21.52 16.36
C GLY A 45 -17.14 -21.36 16.94
N ASP A 46 -16.26 -22.31 16.58
CA ASP A 46 -14.82 -22.21 16.85
C ASP A 46 -14.19 -21.28 15.79
N VAL A 47 -13.37 -20.31 16.22
CA VAL A 47 -12.56 -19.47 15.35
C VAL A 47 -11.10 -19.79 15.54
N ARG A 48 -10.34 -19.75 14.45
CA ARG A 48 -8.89 -19.90 14.51
C ARG A 48 -8.26 -18.60 14.99
N VAL A 49 -7.52 -18.65 16.09
CA VAL A 49 -6.88 -17.50 16.75
C VAL A 49 -5.40 -17.78 17.01
N ILE A 50 -4.64 -16.71 17.12
CA ILE A 50 -3.27 -16.68 17.63
C ILE A 50 -3.32 -16.06 19.03
N VAL A 51 -2.89 -16.83 20.03
CA VAL A 51 -2.76 -16.41 21.43
C VAL A 51 -1.29 -16.14 21.71
N THR A 52 -0.93 -14.89 21.94
CA THR A 52 0.42 -14.48 22.35
C THR A 52 0.49 -14.42 23.88
N TYR A 53 1.55 -14.98 24.45
CA TYR A 53 1.76 -15.09 25.89
C TYR A 53 3.11 -14.51 26.32
N GLY A 54 3.24 -14.23 27.62
CA GLY A 54 4.45 -13.66 28.18
C GLY A 54 5.67 -14.58 28.01
N ALA A 55 6.85 -13.98 27.82
CA ALA A 55 8.11 -14.72 27.60
C ALA A 55 8.49 -15.69 28.74
N LYS A 56 7.90 -15.54 29.94
CA LYS A 56 8.09 -16.42 31.09
C LYS A 56 7.27 -17.72 31.02
N VAL A 57 6.28 -17.80 30.13
CA VAL A 57 5.45 -19.00 29.95
C VAL A 57 6.26 -20.04 29.20
N LYS A 58 6.45 -21.20 29.84
CA LYS A 58 7.16 -22.34 29.27
C LYS A 58 6.21 -23.21 28.46
N GLU A 59 6.77 -24.03 27.58
CA GLU A 59 5.98 -24.95 26.76
C GLU A 59 5.18 -25.96 27.61
N SER A 60 5.70 -26.32 28.79
CA SER A 60 5.01 -27.14 29.80
C SER A 60 3.74 -26.50 30.36
N ASP A 61 3.64 -25.17 30.30
CA ASP A 61 2.53 -24.42 30.89
C ASP A 61 1.37 -24.27 29.89
N LEU A 62 1.61 -24.57 28.60
CA LEU A 62 0.62 -24.40 27.54
C LEU A 62 -0.63 -25.28 27.68
N PRO A 63 -0.55 -26.57 28.10
CA PRO A 63 -1.75 -27.37 28.31
C PRO A 63 -2.66 -26.79 29.39
N ASP A 64 -2.09 -26.28 30.48
CA ASP A 64 -2.82 -25.59 31.55
C ASP A 64 -3.40 -24.25 31.07
N LEU A 65 -2.58 -23.43 30.41
CA LEU A 65 -2.99 -22.13 29.91
C LEU A 65 -4.16 -22.25 28.93
N MET A 66 -4.01 -23.09 27.91
CA MET A 66 -4.99 -23.26 26.84
C MET A 66 -6.23 -24.01 27.37
N GLY A 67 -6.05 -24.92 28.31
CA GLY A 67 -7.09 -25.78 28.88
C GLY A 67 -7.04 -27.17 28.25
N HIS A 68 -7.34 -28.19 29.08
CA HIS A 68 -7.41 -29.58 28.63
C HIS A 68 -8.60 -29.75 27.65
N GLY A 69 -8.32 -29.69 26.35
CA GLY A 69 -9.32 -29.80 25.28
C GLY A 69 -9.15 -28.80 24.14
N SER A 70 -8.27 -27.80 24.26
CA SER A 70 -8.02 -26.85 23.18
C SER A 70 -7.46 -27.52 21.94
N LYS A 71 -8.09 -27.27 20.79
CA LYS A 71 -7.59 -27.71 19.48
C LYS A 71 -6.43 -26.82 19.05
N VAL A 72 -5.29 -26.98 19.70
CA VAL A 72 -4.04 -26.34 19.32
C VAL A 72 -3.65 -26.81 17.92
N HIS A 73 -3.55 -25.87 17.00
CA HIS A 73 -3.20 -26.14 15.60
C HIS A 73 -1.70 -26.05 15.37
N ARG A 74 -1.02 -25.02 15.90
CA ARG A 74 0.42 -24.81 15.69
C ARG A 74 1.06 -24.00 16.81
N LYS A 75 2.28 -24.36 17.20
CA LYS A 75 3.12 -23.54 18.09
C LYS A 75 3.96 -22.55 17.26
N LEU A 76 3.98 -21.29 17.66
CA LEU A 76 4.69 -20.18 17.02
C LEU A 76 5.78 -19.68 17.98
N ALA A 77 6.76 -20.54 18.25
CA ALA A 77 7.76 -20.33 19.30
C ALA A 77 8.55 -19.02 19.15
N GLY A 78 8.85 -18.59 17.92
CA GLY A 78 9.61 -17.36 17.64
C GLY A 78 8.91 -16.06 18.08
N ILE A 79 7.62 -16.12 18.43
CA ILE A 79 6.86 -14.97 18.94
C ILE A 79 6.11 -15.29 20.24
N HIS A 80 6.47 -16.36 20.94
CA HIS A 80 5.76 -16.83 22.15
C HIS A 80 4.24 -16.87 21.95
N ALA A 81 3.80 -17.59 20.91
CA ALA A 81 2.38 -17.71 20.60
C ALA A 81 1.95 -19.12 20.19
N VAL A 82 0.64 -19.37 20.26
CA VAL A 82 0.01 -20.60 19.78
C VAL A 82 -1.19 -20.25 18.90
N SER A 83 -1.29 -20.92 17.75
CA SER A 83 -2.49 -20.95 16.92
C SER A 83 -3.40 -22.07 17.40
N ALA A 84 -4.68 -21.77 17.64
CA ALA A 84 -5.68 -22.73 18.11
C ALA A 84 -7.08 -22.37 17.59
N TRP A 85 -7.95 -23.38 17.50
CA TRP A 85 -9.39 -23.17 17.33
C TRP A 85 -10.04 -22.96 18.70
N MET A 86 -10.82 -21.89 18.83
CA MET A 86 -11.41 -21.48 20.10
C MET A 86 -12.82 -20.90 19.92
N SER A 87 -13.71 -21.28 20.82
CA SER A 87 -15.01 -20.64 21.02
C SER A 87 -14.86 -19.24 21.64
N SER A 88 -15.88 -18.40 21.47
CA SER A 88 -15.93 -17.07 22.11
C SER A 88 -15.76 -17.14 23.64
N ARG A 89 -16.21 -18.24 24.27
CA ARG A 89 -16.09 -18.45 25.72
C ARG A 89 -14.63 -18.72 26.14
N GLU A 90 -13.90 -19.51 25.36
CA GLU A 90 -12.48 -19.78 25.62
C GLU A 90 -11.63 -18.53 25.39
N ILE A 91 -11.95 -17.74 24.35
CA ILE A 91 -11.29 -16.45 24.09
C ILE A 91 -11.50 -15.50 25.28
N ALA A 92 -12.73 -15.37 25.80
CA ALA A 92 -13.01 -14.52 26.96
C ALA A 92 -12.28 -14.99 28.24
N ARG A 93 -12.22 -16.32 28.46
CA ARG A 93 -11.46 -16.90 29.57
C ARG A 93 -9.98 -16.55 29.47
N LEU A 94 -9.36 -16.76 28.32
CA LEU A 94 -7.95 -16.48 28.09
C LEU A 94 -7.62 -15.00 28.14
N ALA A 95 -8.52 -14.14 27.68
CA ALA A 95 -8.35 -12.69 27.78
C ALA A 95 -8.25 -12.21 29.24
N SER A 96 -8.81 -12.98 30.18
CA SER A 96 -8.72 -12.71 31.62
C SER A 96 -7.47 -13.29 32.28
N ASP A 97 -6.75 -14.22 31.62
CA ASP A 97 -5.53 -14.82 32.18
C ASP A 97 -4.36 -13.82 32.11
N PRO A 98 -3.64 -13.56 33.22
CA PRO A 98 -2.53 -12.61 33.25
C PRO A 98 -1.32 -13.03 32.39
N ARG A 99 -1.18 -14.31 32.06
CA ARG A 99 -0.11 -14.84 31.21
C ARG A 99 -0.33 -14.53 29.72
N VAL A 100 -1.57 -14.28 29.31
CA VAL A 100 -1.92 -13.89 27.94
C VAL A 100 -1.66 -12.42 27.74
N LEU A 101 -0.98 -12.08 26.63
CA LEU A 101 -0.70 -10.70 26.22
C LEU A 101 -1.74 -10.21 25.21
N ALA A 102 -2.03 -11.02 24.18
CA ALA A 102 -2.97 -10.67 23.13
C ALA A 102 -3.59 -11.90 22.49
N ILE A 103 -4.81 -11.74 21.95
CA ILE A 103 -5.55 -12.73 21.17
C ILE A 103 -5.97 -12.05 19.87
N SER A 104 -5.44 -12.55 18.75
CA SER A 104 -5.76 -12.08 17.40
C SER A 104 -6.35 -13.21 16.57
N PRO A 105 -7.20 -12.95 15.57
CA PRO A 105 -7.62 -13.99 14.64
C PRO A 105 -6.40 -14.47 13.83
N ASP A 106 -6.34 -15.78 13.56
CA ASP A 106 -5.37 -16.36 12.63
C ASP A 106 -5.86 -16.11 11.20
N ARG A 107 -5.64 -14.88 10.74
CA ARG A 107 -6.17 -14.39 9.46
C ARG A 107 -5.58 -15.19 8.31
N GLN A 108 -6.45 -15.60 7.39
CA GLN A 108 -5.98 -16.22 6.15
C GLN A 108 -5.13 -15.22 5.38
N VAL A 109 -3.90 -15.60 5.08
CA VAL A 109 -3.06 -14.85 4.14
C VAL A 109 -3.39 -15.38 2.75
N VAL A 110 -4.02 -14.53 1.94
CA VAL A 110 -4.27 -14.80 0.52
C VAL A 110 -3.23 -14.06 -0.31
N SER A 111 -2.77 -14.65 -1.42
CA SER A 111 -1.95 -13.94 -2.41
C SER A 111 -2.88 -13.02 -3.22
N SER A 112 -3.30 -11.92 -2.62
CA SER A 112 -4.16 -10.96 -3.30
C SER A 112 -3.51 -9.60 -3.36
N MET A 113 -3.26 -9.12 -4.58
CA MET A 113 -2.86 -7.73 -4.85
C MET A 113 -4.05 -6.77 -4.85
N ASP A 114 -5.28 -7.27 -4.70
CA ASP A 114 -6.50 -6.47 -4.66
C ASP A 114 -6.56 -5.47 -3.49
N ILE A 115 -5.81 -5.72 -2.41
CA ILE A 115 -5.76 -4.82 -1.26
C ILE A 115 -4.83 -3.63 -1.50
N ALA A 116 -3.91 -3.68 -2.48
CA ALA A 116 -2.92 -2.63 -2.65
C ALA A 116 -3.55 -1.29 -3.05
N VAL A 117 -4.45 -1.32 -4.04
CA VAL A 117 -5.16 -0.13 -4.55
C VAL A 117 -6.04 0.53 -3.46
N PRO A 118 -6.86 -0.22 -2.69
CA PRO A 118 -7.55 0.31 -1.51
C PRO A 118 -6.62 0.77 -0.39
N SER A 119 -5.51 0.06 -0.13
CA SER A 119 -4.59 0.38 0.98
C SER A 119 -3.88 1.72 0.77
N ILE A 120 -3.60 2.10 -0.48
CA ILE A 120 -3.06 3.42 -0.82
C ILE A 120 -4.16 4.47 -1.08
N GLY A 121 -5.44 4.09 -0.95
CA GLY A 121 -6.60 4.95 -1.19
C GLY A 121 -6.80 5.37 -2.64
N ALA A 122 -6.14 4.71 -3.60
CA ALA A 122 -6.25 5.03 -5.02
C ALA A 122 -7.64 4.71 -5.57
N ASP A 123 -8.32 3.71 -5.02
CA ASP A 123 -9.70 3.39 -5.36
C ASP A 123 -10.64 4.57 -5.10
N ARG A 124 -10.44 5.33 -4.02
CA ARG A 124 -11.24 6.53 -3.71
C ARG A 124 -10.97 7.64 -4.71
N ILE A 125 -9.73 7.83 -5.15
CA ILE A 125 -9.39 8.85 -6.16
C ILE A 125 -10.10 8.54 -7.48
N THR A 126 -9.99 7.29 -7.95
CA THR A 126 -10.64 6.87 -9.20
C THR A 126 -12.17 6.93 -9.09
N ARG A 127 -12.76 6.44 -7.98
CA ARG A 127 -14.22 6.39 -7.82
C ARG A 127 -14.87 7.75 -7.54
N VAL A 128 -14.22 8.62 -6.77
CA VAL A 128 -14.81 9.89 -6.32
C VAL A 128 -14.43 11.05 -7.22
N LEU A 129 -13.17 11.11 -7.67
CA LEU A 129 -12.65 12.23 -8.47
C LEU A 129 -12.59 11.92 -9.97
N ASN A 130 -12.85 10.67 -10.36
CA ASN A 130 -12.81 10.21 -11.75
C ASN A 130 -11.46 10.46 -12.45
N TYR A 131 -10.37 10.48 -11.68
CA TYR A 131 -9.02 10.54 -12.23
C TYR A 131 -8.52 9.13 -12.53
N THR A 132 -8.40 8.81 -13.80
CA THR A 132 -7.96 7.49 -14.28
C THR A 132 -6.53 7.48 -14.82
N GLY A 133 -5.88 8.64 -14.91
CA GLY A 133 -4.59 8.79 -15.59
C GLY A 133 -4.70 8.95 -17.11
N ARG A 134 -5.90 9.12 -17.65
CA ARG A 134 -6.12 9.40 -19.08
C ARG A 134 -5.30 10.61 -19.55
N GLY A 135 -4.61 10.45 -20.68
CA GLY A 135 -3.73 11.47 -21.26
C GLY A 135 -2.31 11.50 -20.68
N VAL A 136 -1.98 10.58 -19.78
CA VAL A 136 -0.64 10.38 -19.23
C VAL A 136 -0.08 9.08 -19.81
N THR A 137 1.13 9.16 -20.36
CA THR A 137 1.88 7.97 -20.78
C THR A 137 2.95 7.61 -19.73
N VAL A 138 3.00 6.33 -19.38
CA VAL A 138 4.04 5.73 -18.52
C VAL A 138 5.02 4.96 -19.39
N ALA A 139 6.30 5.34 -19.35
CA ALA A 139 7.38 4.53 -19.91
C ALA A 139 7.79 3.48 -18.87
N LEU A 140 7.57 2.21 -19.19
CA LEU A 140 7.91 1.08 -18.33
C LEU A 140 9.21 0.45 -18.81
N VAL A 141 10.25 0.56 -18.00
CA VAL A 141 11.59 0.00 -18.25
C VAL A 141 11.70 -1.33 -17.51
N ASP A 142 11.48 -2.45 -18.21
CA ASP A 142 11.31 -3.78 -17.61
C ASP A 142 11.58 -4.92 -18.61
N SER A 143 10.98 -6.11 -18.44
CA SER A 143 11.07 -7.25 -19.38
C SER A 143 10.21 -7.15 -20.64
N GLY A 144 9.43 -6.07 -20.75
CA GLY A 144 8.46 -5.82 -21.82
C GLY A 144 7.02 -5.79 -21.30
N ILE A 145 6.05 -5.54 -22.19
CA ILE A 145 4.62 -5.61 -21.88
C ILE A 145 3.94 -6.50 -22.94
N ALA A 146 3.32 -7.58 -22.48
CA ALA A 146 2.40 -8.37 -23.30
C ALA A 146 0.98 -7.79 -23.22
N ALA A 147 0.32 -7.68 -24.37
CA ALA A 147 -1.08 -7.31 -24.41
C ALA A 147 -1.95 -8.42 -23.80
N SER A 148 -3.01 -8.02 -23.09
CA SER A 148 -3.95 -8.90 -22.40
C SER A 148 -5.30 -8.21 -22.23
N ASP A 149 -6.30 -8.90 -21.67
CA ASP A 149 -7.60 -8.31 -21.32
C ASP A 149 -7.47 -7.15 -20.31
N ALA A 150 -6.45 -7.21 -19.45
CA ALA A 150 -6.14 -6.16 -18.48
C ALA A 150 -5.39 -4.97 -19.12
N ILE A 151 -4.57 -5.23 -20.14
CA ILE A 151 -3.75 -4.25 -20.84
C ILE A 151 -3.94 -4.42 -22.35
N GLU A 152 -4.96 -3.74 -22.88
CA GLU A 152 -5.28 -3.78 -24.29
C GLU A 152 -4.10 -3.32 -25.15
N ARG A 153 -3.86 -3.97 -26.30
CA ARG A 153 -2.76 -3.63 -27.21
C ARG A 153 -2.77 -2.15 -27.62
N ALA A 154 -3.94 -1.55 -27.79
CA ALA A 154 -4.10 -0.14 -28.15
C ALA A 154 -3.55 0.84 -27.10
N ARG A 155 -3.39 0.39 -25.85
CA ARG A 155 -2.80 1.20 -24.77
C ARG A 155 -1.28 1.13 -24.75
N ILE A 156 -0.65 0.24 -25.52
CA ILE A 156 0.80 0.15 -25.68
C ILE A 156 1.15 0.94 -26.95
N LEU A 157 1.56 2.20 -26.78
CA LEU A 157 1.81 3.12 -27.90
C LEU A 157 3.00 2.69 -28.76
N THR A 158 4.02 2.13 -28.12
CA THR A 158 5.17 1.53 -28.79
C THR A 158 5.93 0.60 -27.84
N SER A 159 6.65 -0.34 -28.42
CA SER A 159 7.56 -1.27 -27.74
C SER A 159 8.94 -1.17 -28.38
N VAL A 160 9.97 -1.06 -27.55
CA VAL A 160 11.38 -1.01 -27.98
C VAL A 160 12.17 -2.02 -27.17
N ASP A 161 12.95 -2.85 -27.85
CA ASP A 161 13.77 -3.92 -27.27
C ASP A 161 15.26 -3.56 -27.31
N PHE A 162 15.87 -3.49 -26.12
CA PHE A 162 17.29 -3.21 -25.91
C PHE A 162 18.09 -4.47 -25.53
N THR A 163 17.46 -5.65 -25.39
CA THR A 163 18.11 -6.90 -24.96
C THR A 163 18.67 -7.74 -26.08
N SER A 164 18.51 -7.31 -27.35
CA SER A 164 18.91 -8.06 -28.56
C SER A 164 18.32 -9.48 -28.66
N SER A 165 17.34 -9.81 -27.81
CA SER A 165 16.74 -11.13 -27.67
C SER A 165 15.63 -11.38 -28.71
N THR A 166 15.36 -12.65 -29.01
CA THR A 166 14.24 -13.06 -29.86
C THR A 166 13.26 -13.94 -29.07
N PRO A 167 11.93 -13.80 -29.25
CA PRO A 167 11.23 -12.77 -30.03
C PRO A 167 11.35 -11.37 -29.40
N ARG A 168 11.37 -10.32 -30.24
CA ARG A 168 11.57 -8.93 -29.81
C ARG A 168 10.35 -8.28 -29.17
N ASP A 169 9.15 -8.80 -29.45
CA ASP A 169 7.86 -8.16 -29.14
C ASP A 169 7.09 -8.83 -27.99
N THR A 170 7.76 -9.66 -27.18
CA THR A 170 7.10 -10.43 -26.12
C THR A 170 7.75 -10.19 -24.77
N ASP A 171 6.90 -10.07 -23.74
CA ASP A 171 7.32 -10.17 -22.35
C ASP A 171 7.43 -11.65 -21.96
N ALA A 172 8.54 -12.29 -22.35
CA ALA A 172 8.77 -13.71 -22.06
C ALA A 172 8.99 -14.01 -20.57
N PHE A 173 9.34 -13.01 -19.76
CA PHE A 173 9.57 -13.15 -18.33
C PHE A 173 8.29 -12.88 -17.51
N GLY A 174 7.41 -12.00 -17.98
CA GLY A 174 6.10 -11.71 -17.40
C GLY A 174 6.09 -10.61 -16.33
N HIS A 175 7.26 -10.19 -15.83
CA HIS A 175 7.36 -9.19 -14.77
C HIS A 175 6.87 -7.81 -15.21
N GLY A 176 7.28 -7.35 -16.40
CA GLY A 176 6.82 -6.07 -16.92
C GLY A 176 5.32 -6.02 -17.17
N THR A 177 4.72 -7.11 -17.66
CA THR A 177 3.25 -7.23 -17.82
C THR A 177 2.53 -7.16 -16.48
N HIS A 178 3.08 -7.83 -15.46
CA HIS A 178 2.55 -7.78 -14.10
C HIS A 178 2.60 -6.36 -13.52
N VAL A 179 3.73 -5.66 -13.68
CA VAL A 179 3.90 -4.26 -13.25
C VAL A 179 2.95 -3.33 -14.02
N ALA A 180 2.78 -3.51 -15.33
CA ALA A 180 1.81 -2.75 -16.13
C ALA A 180 0.37 -2.94 -15.62
N GLY A 181 0.03 -4.17 -15.20
CA GLY A 181 -1.24 -4.49 -14.55
C GLY A 181 -1.46 -3.71 -13.24
N ILE A 182 -0.44 -3.61 -12.38
CA ILE A 182 -0.52 -2.81 -11.14
C ILE A 182 -0.71 -1.32 -11.47
N ILE A 183 0.02 -0.80 -12.46
CA ILE A 183 -0.04 0.61 -12.82
C ILE A 183 -1.40 0.96 -13.42
N GLY A 184 -1.91 0.16 -14.35
CA GLY A 184 -3.04 0.56 -15.16
C GLY A 184 -3.89 -0.57 -15.69
N GLY A 185 -3.94 -1.74 -15.08
CA GLY A 185 -4.89 -2.79 -15.45
C GLY A 185 -6.32 -2.23 -15.54
N SER A 186 -7.06 -2.59 -16.59
CA SER A 186 -8.41 -2.09 -16.86
C SER A 186 -9.42 -2.45 -15.76
N GLY A 187 -9.18 -3.55 -15.04
CA GLY A 187 -10.11 -4.08 -14.04
C GLY A 187 -11.41 -4.62 -14.66
N THR A 188 -11.37 -5.00 -15.94
CA THR A 188 -12.51 -5.64 -16.62
C THR A 188 -12.77 -7.04 -16.05
N ASN A 189 -13.99 -7.56 -16.22
CA ASN A 189 -14.41 -8.91 -15.80
C ASN A 189 -14.35 -9.19 -14.28
N GLY A 190 -14.55 -8.17 -13.45
CA GLY A 190 -14.55 -8.34 -11.98
C GLY A 190 -13.15 -8.41 -11.37
N ALA A 191 -12.09 -8.20 -12.17
CA ALA A 191 -10.73 -8.05 -11.67
C ALA A 191 -10.52 -6.68 -11.00
N VAL A 192 -9.61 -6.62 -10.03
CA VAL A 192 -9.20 -5.33 -9.47
C VAL A 192 -8.33 -4.59 -10.49
N GLY A 193 -8.78 -3.40 -10.88
CA GLY A 193 -8.05 -2.53 -11.79
C GLY A 193 -6.76 -1.98 -11.17
N GLY A 194 -5.85 -1.56 -12.02
CA GLY A 194 -4.63 -0.89 -11.60
C GLY A 194 -4.91 0.49 -11.02
N VAL A 195 -3.86 1.12 -10.49
CA VAL A 195 -3.94 2.44 -9.82
C VAL A 195 -4.50 3.52 -10.75
N ALA A 196 -4.09 3.51 -12.01
CA ALA A 196 -4.46 4.48 -13.03
C ALA A 196 -4.91 3.76 -14.33
N PRO A 197 -6.16 3.27 -14.39
CA PRO A 197 -6.62 2.38 -15.46
C PRO A 197 -6.67 3.02 -16.85
N GLY A 198 -6.64 4.36 -16.94
CA GLY A 198 -6.71 5.12 -18.18
C GLY A 198 -5.36 5.52 -18.77
N VAL A 199 -4.23 5.15 -18.17
CA VAL A 199 -2.90 5.48 -18.73
C VAL A 199 -2.60 4.69 -20.00
N THR A 200 -1.77 5.29 -20.83
CA THR A 200 -1.09 4.62 -21.94
C THR A 200 0.33 4.24 -21.55
N PHE A 201 0.91 3.26 -22.23
CA PHE A 201 2.23 2.73 -21.96
C PHE A 201 3.18 2.90 -23.15
N VAL A 202 4.44 3.11 -22.84
CA VAL A 202 5.56 2.81 -23.73
C VAL A 202 6.37 1.70 -23.08
N SER A 203 6.52 0.58 -23.78
CA SER A 203 7.22 -0.60 -23.29
C SER A 203 8.69 -0.53 -23.69
N LEU A 204 9.59 -0.43 -22.71
CA LEU A 204 11.04 -0.42 -22.94
C LEU A 204 11.64 -1.69 -22.33
N LYS A 205 11.88 -2.68 -23.18
CA LYS A 205 12.38 -3.99 -22.77
C LYS A 205 13.90 -3.94 -22.59
N VAL A 206 14.34 -4.13 -21.36
CA VAL A 206 15.75 -4.11 -20.95
C VAL A 206 16.17 -5.38 -20.18
N LEU A 207 15.20 -6.24 -19.84
CA LEU A 207 15.41 -7.57 -19.26
C LEU A 207 15.01 -8.66 -20.25
N ASP A 208 15.82 -9.71 -20.36
CA ASP A 208 15.60 -10.86 -21.22
C ASP A 208 14.52 -11.82 -20.68
N GLY A 209 14.35 -12.98 -21.32
CA GLY A 209 13.37 -13.99 -20.89
C GLY A 209 13.66 -14.64 -19.52
N GLN A 210 14.82 -14.40 -18.93
CA GLN A 210 15.20 -14.85 -17.59
C GLN A 210 15.18 -13.69 -16.57
N GLY A 211 14.68 -12.51 -16.97
CA GLY A 211 14.65 -11.33 -16.10
C GLY A 211 16.01 -10.70 -15.87
N THR A 212 16.99 -11.00 -16.72
CA THR A 212 18.37 -10.48 -16.61
C THR A 212 18.62 -9.42 -17.67
N GLY A 213 19.37 -8.38 -17.32
CA GLY A 213 19.71 -7.32 -18.26
C GLY A 213 20.96 -6.56 -17.82
N TYR A 214 21.52 -5.80 -18.75
CA TYR A 214 22.70 -4.97 -18.51
C TYR A 214 22.30 -3.53 -18.19
N VAL A 215 23.06 -2.89 -17.29
CA VAL A 215 22.89 -1.47 -16.96
C VAL A 215 22.96 -0.58 -18.20
N SER A 216 23.79 -0.93 -19.20
CA SER A 216 23.86 -0.23 -20.49
C SER A 216 22.50 -0.17 -21.20
N ASN A 217 21.76 -1.28 -21.22
CA ASN A 217 20.45 -1.37 -21.86
C ASN A 217 19.43 -0.49 -21.14
N VAL A 218 19.51 -0.46 -19.80
CA VAL A 218 18.66 0.41 -18.97
C VAL A 218 18.97 1.88 -19.24
N ILE A 219 20.24 2.26 -19.31
CA ILE A 219 20.65 3.64 -19.60
C ILE A 219 20.20 4.07 -20.99
N GLU A 220 20.37 3.22 -22.00
CA GLU A 220 19.92 3.48 -23.37
C GLU A 220 18.39 3.64 -23.44
N ALA A 221 17.64 2.81 -22.72
CA ALA A 221 16.20 2.94 -22.60
C ALA A 221 15.77 4.25 -21.94
N ILE A 222 16.47 4.69 -20.88
CA ILE A 222 16.23 5.98 -20.23
C ILE A 222 16.46 7.12 -21.22
N ASP A 223 17.57 7.09 -21.96
CA ASP A 223 17.91 8.13 -22.93
C ASP A 223 16.89 8.18 -24.08
N TRP A 224 16.45 7.02 -24.55
CA TRP A 224 15.36 6.92 -25.52
C TRP A 224 14.06 7.53 -24.97
N ALA A 225 13.71 7.25 -23.70
CA ALA A 225 12.50 7.77 -23.08
C ALA A 225 12.53 9.30 -22.95
N ILE A 226 13.69 9.88 -22.61
CA ILE A 226 13.90 11.34 -22.58
C ILE A 226 13.71 11.91 -23.98
N ALA A 227 14.34 11.32 -25.00
CA ALA A 227 14.28 11.80 -26.38
C ALA A 227 12.87 11.73 -26.97
N GLN A 228 12.11 10.68 -26.66
CA GLN A 228 10.76 10.47 -27.20
C GLN A 228 9.65 10.99 -26.28
N ARG A 229 10.01 11.66 -25.17
CA ARG A 229 9.08 12.16 -24.15
C ARG A 229 7.94 12.99 -24.73
N ALA A 230 8.27 13.98 -25.56
CA ALA A 230 7.28 14.86 -26.17
C ALA A 230 6.40 14.12 -27.19
N ARG A 231 7.00 13.23 -27.98
CA ARG A 231 6.30 12.47 -29.03
C ARG A 231 5.21 11.56 -28.47
N TYR A 232 5.51 10.83 -27.39
CA TYR A 232 4.56 9.88 -26.79
C TYR A 232 3.85 10.43 -25.55
N GLY A 233 4.05 11.71 -25.21
CA GLY A 233 3.47 12.31 -24.01
C GLY A 233 3.91 11.62 -22.71
N ILE A 234 5.16 11.14 -22.65
CA ILE A 234 5.70 10.43 -21.48
C ILE A 234 5.80 11.41 -20.31
N ARG A 235 5.18 11.06 -19.19
CA ARG A 235 5.21 11.87 -17.96
C ARG A 235 5.85 11.14 -16.80
N VAL A 236 5.77 9.82 -16.81
CA VAL A 236 6.26 8.94 -15.75
C VAL A 236 7.20 7.92 -16.36
N LEU A 237 8.32 7.68 -15.70
CA LEU A 237 9.27 6.63 -15.99
C LEU A 237 9.29 5.66 -14.80
N ASN A 238 8.94 4.40 -15.03
CA ASN A 238 8.95 3.36 -14.00
C ASN A 238 10.07 2.36 -14.25
N LEU A 239 10.94 2.17 -13.24
CA LEU A 239 12.00 1.18 -13.25
C LEU A 239 11.81 0.21 -12.07
N SER A 240 11.23 -0.96 -12.35
CA SER A 240 11.02 -2.02 -11.34
C SER A 240 12.19 -3.02 -11.33
N LEU A 241 13.41 -2.51 -11.43
CA LEU A 241 14.64 -3.28 -11.51
C LEU A 241 15.78 -2.59 -10.76
N GLY A 242 16.92 -3.27 -10.64
CA GLY A 242 18.14 -2.74 -10.05
C GLY A 242 19.23 -3.79 -9.92
N HIS A 243 20.45 -3.37 -9.56
CA HIS A 243 21.61 -4.23 -9.26
C HIS A 243 22.17 -3.90 -7.89
N ALA A 244 22.90 -4.79 -7.19
CA ALA A 244 23.44 -4.48 -5.86
C ALA A 244 24.20 -3.14 -5.78
N PRO A 245 24.10 -2.38 -4.66
CA PRO A 245 24.74 -1.08 -4.51
C PRO A 245 26.24 -1.28 -4.29
N MET A 246 27.00 -1.34 -5.37
CA MET A 246 28.44 -1.61 -5.32
C MET A 246 29.26 -0.32 -5.19
N GLU A 247 28.64 0.83 -5.46
CA GLU A 247 29.27 2.14 -5.45
C GLU A 247 28.32 3.27 -4.97
N SER A 248 28.85 4.49 -4.88
CA SER A 248 28.09 5.68 -4.52
C SER A 248 27.14 6.08 -5.67
N TYR A 249 25.94 6.56 -5.34
CA TYR A 249 25.00 7.10 -6.33
C TYR A 249 25.59 8.22 -7.21
N ARG A 250 26.64 8.90 -6.74
CA ARG A 250 27.31 9.97 -7.49
C ARG A 250 28.16 9.45 -8.65
N THR A 251 28.66 8.22 -8.52
CA THR A 251 29.54 7.58 -9.51
C THR A 251 28.81 6.52 -10.31
N ASP A 252 27.75 5.94 -9.74
CA ASP A 252 26.89 4.95 -10.37
C ASP A 252 26.30 5.47 -11.69
N PRO A 253 26.54 4.79 -12.82
CA PRO A 253 26.09 5.25 -14.13
C PRO A 253 24.56 5.18 -14.30
N LEU A 254 23.89 4.23 -13.63
CA LEU A 254 22.43 4.12 -13.66
C LEU A 254 21.78 5.26 -12.86
N ALA A 255 22.33 5.59 -11.69
CA ALA A 255 21.87 6.72 -10.89
C ALA A 255 21.99 8.04 -11.66
N ARG A 256 23.12 8.27 -12.36
CA ARG A 256 23.29 9.44 -13.23
C ARG A 256 22.29 9.49 -14.39
N ALA A 257 21.94 8.36 -14.98
CA ALA A 257 20.90 8.30 -16.01
C ALA A 257 19.51 8.65 -15.45
N VAL A 258 19.17 8.13 -14.27
CA VAL A 258 17.93 8.47 -13.56
C VAL A 258 17.85 9.97 -13.22
N GLU A 259 18.95 10.57 -12.75
CA GLU A 259 19.02 12.01 -12.50
C GLU A 259 18.80 12.84 -13.78
N ARG A 260 19.32 12.39 -14.93
CA ARG A 260 19.05 13.05 -16.23
C ARG A 260 17.57 12.98 -16.61
N ALA A 261 16.91 11.84 -16.39
CA ALA A 261 15.48 11.69 -16.65
C ALA A 261 14.63 12.63 -15.78
N TRP A 262 14.98 12.73 -14.49
CA TRP A 262 14.35 13.66 -13.57
C TRP A 262 14.56 15.12 -14.00
N ALA A 263 15.79 15.50 -14.34
CA ALA A 263 16.11 16.84 -14.83
C ALA A 263 15.39 17.18 -16.15
N ALA A 264 15.09 16.18 -16.98
CA ALA A 264 14.28 16.33 -18.19
C ALA A 264 12.77 16.49 -17.93
N GLY A 265 12.34 16.51 -16.66
CA GLY A 265 10.95 16.75 -16.26
C GLY A 265 10.05 15.51 -16.24
N LEU A 266 10.65 14.31 -16.19
CA LEU A 266 9.93 13.06 -15.93
C LEU A 266 9.77 12.85 -14.43
N VAL A 267 8.62 12.34 -14.01
CA VAL A 267 8.48 11.72 -12.68
C VAL A 267 9.12 10.34 -12.76
N VAL A 268 10.18 10.10 -11.99
CA VAL A 268 10.88 8.81 -12.00
C VAL A 268 10.52 8.01 -10.75
N VAL A 269 10.05 6.79 -10.95
CA VAL A 269 9.70 5.83 -9.91
C VAL A 269 10.64 4.64 -10.02
N VAL A 270 11.32 4.30 -8.93
CA VAL A 270 12.30 3.22 -8.86
C VAL A 270 11.98 2.28 -7.73
N SER A 271 12.29 0.99 -7.90
CA SER A 271 12.21 0.02 -6.80
C SER A 271 13.20 0.38 -5.68
N ALA A 272 12.78 0.29 -4.42
CA ALA A 272 13.64 0.53 -3.26
C ALA A 272 14.53 -0.68 -2.91
N SER A 273 14.72 -1.61 -3.86
CA SER A 273 15.64 -2.73 -3.67
C SER A 273 17.04 -2.19 -3.35
N ALA A 274 17.90 -3.02 -2.75
CA ALA A 274 19.24 -2.61 -2.31
C ALA A 274 20.03 -1.85 -3.41
N ALA A 275 19.63 -1.97 -4.67
CA ALA A 275 20.20 -1.32 -5.82
C ALA A 275 20.29 0.19 -5.84
N PHE A 276 19.27 0.89 -5.35
CA PHE A 276 19.34 2.33 -5.27
C PHE A 276 19.84 2.69 -3.88
N SER A 277 21.17 2.82 -3.76
CA SER A 277 21.85 3.32 -2.56
C SER A 277 21.00 4.41 -1.88
N ARG A 278 20.80 4.33 -0.56
CA ARG A 278 19.91 5.21 0.27
C ARG A 278 20.04 6.73 0.02
N ALA A 279 21.06 7.15 -0.74
CA ALA A 279 21.39 8.52 -1.08
C ALA A 279 21.10 8.95 -2.53
N ALA A 280 20.74 8.04 -3.46
CA ALA A 280 20.25 8.41 -4.81
C ALA A 280 18.88 9.11 -4.72
N VAL A 281 18.11 8.80 -3.67
CA VAL A 281 17.05 9.67 -3.16
C VAL A 281 17.71 10.76 -2.32
N SER A 282 18.50 11.63 -2.96
CA SER A 282 19.18 12.71 -2.26
C SER A 282 18.15 13.71 -1.74
N ARG A 283 18.54 14.48 -0.72
CA ARG A 283 17.66 15.39 0.04
C ARG A 283 16.96 16.46 -0.82
N GLU A 284 17.39 16.70 -2.07
CA GLU A 284 16.68 17.55 -3.04
C GLU A 284 15.43 16.87 -3.63
N ALA A 285 15.54 15.58 -3.99
CA ALA A 285 14.42 14.78 -4.52
C ALA A 285 13.36 14.53 -3.45
N SER A 286 13.73 14.57 -2.17
CA SER A 286 12.81 14.40 -1.04
C SER A 286 11.80 15.53 -0.88
N SER A 287 11.92 16.64 -1.62
CA SER A 287 10.90 17.71 -1.64
C SER A 287 9.70 17.39 -2.54
N ARG A 288 9.81 16.42 -3.46
CA ARG A 288 8.74 16.06 -4.42
C ARG A 288 8.64 14.57 -4.80
N CYS A 289 9.53 13.72 -4.33
CA CYS A 289 9.43 12.27 -4.47
C CYS A 289 8.60 11.72 -3.30
N HIS A 290 7.41 11.17 -3.59
CA HIS A 290 6.54 10.60 -2.57
C HIS A 290 7.20 9.35 -1.97
N ARG A 291 7.73 9.49 -0.76
CA ARG A 291 8.23 8.40 0.07
C ARG A 291 7.05 7.76 0.80
N PHE A 292 6.67 6.54 0.45
CA PHE A 292 5.82 5.71 1.31
C PHE A 292 6.75 4.87 2.21
N GLN A 293 7.06 5.41 3.40
CA GLN A 293 7.63 4.63 4.50
C GLN A 293 6.67 4.69 5.67
N GLY A 294 5.95 3.59 5.90
CA GLY A 294 5.23 3.34 7.13
C GLY A 294 6.24 3.05 8.25
N SER A 295 6.63 4.07 8.99
CA SER A 295 7.04 3.95 10.40
C SER A 295 7.21 5.34 11.00
N SER A 296 6.44 5.55 12.05
CA SER A 296 6.35 6.71 12.92
C SER A 296 7.71 7.20 13.46
N LEU A 297 8.01 8.50 13.29
CA LEU A 297 8.58 9.41 14.29
C LEU A 297 8.83 10.80 13.64
N TRP A 298 7.88 11.71 13.84
CA TRP A 298 7.99 13.13 13.43
C TRP A 298 8.63 13.95 14.56
N ARG A 299 9.62 14.78 14.23
CA ARG A 299 9.92 16.02 14.98
C ARG A 299 10.15 17.14 13.97
N ALA A 300 9.15 18.01 13.84
CA ALA A 300 9.27 19.26 13.09
C ALA A 300 10.06 20.27 13.93
N ARG A 301 11.04 20.95 13.32
CA ARG A 301 11.49 22.28 13.77
C ARG A 301 11.22 23.26 12.63
N SER A 302 10.53 24.35 12.98
CA SER A 302 10.17 25.46 12.11
C SER A 302 11.42 26.22 11.66
N ALA A 303 11.54 26.48 10.36
CA ALA A 303 12.50 27.43 9.83
C ALA A 303 11.80 28.78 9.59
N SER A 304 12.14 29.74 10.45
CA SER A 304 11.86 31.16 10.33
C SER A 304 12.38 31.69 8.98
N LYS A 305 11.52 32.40 8.25
CA LYS A 305 11.96 33.28 7.16
C LYS A 305 12.96 34.31 7.72
N ARG A 306 14.06 34.56 7.01
CA ARG A 306 14.73 35.86 7.04
C ARG A 306 14.93 36.32 5.61
N THR A 307 14.56 37.59 5.47
CA THR A 307 14.88 38.59 4.45
C THR A 307 16.28 38.47 3.87
#